data_AF-A0A820NXX0-F1
#
_entry.id   AF-A0A820NXX0-F1
#
_cell.length_a   1.000
_cell.length_b   1.000
_cell.length_c   1.000
_cell.angle_alpha   90.00
_cell.angle_beta   90.00
_cell.angle_gamma   90.00
#
_symmetry.space_group_name_H-M   'P 1'
#
loop_
_entity.id
_entity.type
_entity.pdbx_description
1 polymer ?
#
loop_
_entity_poly.entity_id
_entity_poly.type
_entity_poly.pdbx_seq_one_letter_code
_entity_poly.pdbx_strand_id
1 'polypeptide(L)'
;MDATCSMFHLLNKCKNTVDIMFECASDIVKDNQIISDSFQIQFAVYRNNDSGEKKLLQSSSWETKPHNLRVFMNTIEVEGGLLNEAIEIGLWHANRENERENITQVILIGDAPPNTRKEILSDKITGRKLNLRKQHIIKTN
;
A
#
# COMPACT_ATOMS: atom_id res chain seq x y z
N MET A 1 0.64 -3.50 -0.89
CA MET A 1 1.54 -4.67 -0.85
C MET A 1 1.85 -4.97 0.60
N ASP A 2 1.69 -6.21 1.03
CA ASP A 2 2.16 -6.60 2.34
C ASP A 2 3.70 -6.58 2.41
N ALA A 3 4.22 -6.05 3.52
CA ALA A 3 5.64 -5.98 3.81
C ALA A 3 5.95 -6.61 5.18
N THR A 4 5.21 -7.64 5.60
CA THR A 4 5.59 -8.45 6.76
C THR A 4 6.71 -9.44 6.42
N CYS A 5 7.31 -10.04 7.44
CA CYS A 5 8.45 -10.94 7.27
C CYS A 5 8.17 -12.18 6.39
N SER A 6 6.95 -12.71 6.36
CA SER A 6 6.58 -13.84 5.49
C SER A 6 6.77 -13.50 4.00
N MET A 7 6.54 -12.23 3.65
CA MET A 7 6.66 -11.73 2.29
C MET A 7 8.10 -11.51 1.82
N PHE A 8 9.15 -11.75 2.61
CA PHE A 8 10.54 -11.40 2.26
C PHE A 8 10.96 -11.82 0.84
N HIS A 9 10.73 -13.08 0.48
CA HIS A 9 11.08 -13.59 -0.85
C HIS A 9 10.17 -13.04 -1.95
N LEU A 10 8.89 -12.80 -1.64
CA LEU A 10 7.91 -12.33 -2.60
C LEU A 10 8.00 -10.83 -2.84
N LEU A 11 8.40 -10.05 -1.82
CA LEU A 11 8.51 -8.60 -1.87
C LEU A 11 9.49 -8.16 -2.96
N ASN A 12 10.69 -8.74 -3.00
CA ASN A 12 11.68 -8.40 -4.03
C ASN A 12 11.22 -8.77 -5.44
N LYS A 13 10.55 -9.93 -5.60
CA LYS A 13 9.98 -10.34 -6.90
C LYS A 13 8.85 -9.41 -7.34
N CYS A 14 8.00 -8.99 -6.40
CA CYS A 14 6.91 -8.07 -6.66
C CYS A 14 7.43 -6.70 -7.08
N LYS A 15 8.43 -6.14 -6.37
CA LYS A 15 9.06 -4.85 -6.73
C LYS A 15 9.61 -4.89 -8.16
N ASN A 16 10.35 -5.93 -8.51
CA ASN A 16 10.89 -6.11 -9.86
C ASN A 16 9.76 -6.24 -10.90
N THR A 17 8.69 -6.95 -10.57
CA THR A 17 7.54 -7.12 -11.49
C THR A 17 6.81 -5.80 -11.71
N VAL A 18 6.60 -5.00 -10.66
CA VAL A 18 5.98 -3.67 -10.76
C VAL A 18 6.85 -2.74 -11.60
N ASP A 19 8.16 -2.78 -11.41
CA ASP A 19 9.11 -1.98 -12.17
C ASP A 19 9.06 -2.31 -13.67
N ILE A 20 9.15 -3.60 -14.03
CA ILE A 20 9.02 -4.07 -15.42
C ILE A 20 7.66 -3.70 -16.00
N MET A 21 6.57 -3.94 -15.25
CA MET A 21 5.21 -3.62 -15.69
C MET A 21 5.06 -2.13 -16.00
N PHE A 22 5.62 -1.26 -15.14
CA PHE A 22 5.54 0.18 -15.34
C PHE A 22 6.39 0.62 -16.54
N GLU A 23 7.62 0.10 -16.69
CA GLU A 23 8.43 0.36 -17.89
C GLU A 23 7.67 -0.02 -19.17
N CYS A 24 7.11 -1.24 -19.23
CA CYS A 24 6.35 -1.68 -20.39
C CYS A 24 5.12 -0.81 -20.68
N ALA A 25 4.38 -0.41 -19.64
CA ALA A 25 3.23 0.47 -19.81
C ALA A 25 3.63 1.87 -20.30
N SER A 26 4.72 2.43 -19.77
CA SER A 26 5.27 3.72 -20.20
C SER A 26 5.74 3.68 -21.65
N ASP A 27 6.40 2.59 -22.07
CA ASP A 27 6.85 2.40 -23.45
C ASP A 27 5.66 2.33 -24.41
N ILE A 28 4.61 1.56 -24.08
CA ILE A 28 3.38 1.50 -24.88
C ILE A 28 2.74 2.88 -25.04
N VAL A 29 2.63 3.66 -23.96
CA VAL A 29 2.06 5.01 -24.01
C VAL A 29 2.88 5.92 -24.93
N LYS A 30 4.20 5.84 -24.84
CA LYS A 30 5.12 6.61 -25.67
C LYS A 30 5.04 6.21 -27.16
N ASP A 31 5.01 4.91 -27.45
CA ASP A 31 4.94 4.38 -28.81
C ASP A 31 3.64 4.76 -29.52
N ASN A 32 2.55 4.91 -28.75
CA ASN A 32 1.25 5.36 -29.25
C ASN A 32 1.10 6.89 -29.26
N GLN A 33 2.16 7.66 -28.99
CA GLN A 33 2.15 9.13 -28.93
C GLN A 33 1.10 9.70 -27.96
N ILE A 34 0.75 8.93 -26.93
CA ILE A 34 -0.14 9.37 -25.85
C ILE A 34 0.69 10.23 -24.89
N ILE A 35 0.04 11.20 -24.24
CA ILE A 35 0.67 12.04 -23.22
C ILE A 35 1.27 11.15 -22.13
N SER A 36 2.54 11.37 -21.78
CA SER A 36 3.30 10.52 -20.85
C SER A 36 2.67 10.47 -19.45
N ASP A 37 1.93 11.50 -19.07
CA ASP A 37 1.27 11.62 -17.77
C ASP A 37 -0.21 11.14 -17.82
N SER A 38 -0.56 10.35 -18.85
CA SER A 38 -1.91 9.79 -19.03
C SER A 38 -2.29 8.73 -18.00
N PHE A 39 -1.32 8.15 -17.29
CA PHE A 39 -1.56 7.29 -16.15
C PHE A 39 -0.49 7.51 -15.07
N GLN A 40 -0.85 7.19 -13.85
CA GLN A 40 0.01 7.30 -12.69
C GLN A 40 -0.06 6.02 -11.86
N ILE A 41 1.05 5.68 -11.21
CA ILE A 41 1.12 4.55 -10.29
C ILE A 41 1.63 5.04 -8.94
N GLN A 42 0.96 4.61 -7.87
CA GLN A 42 1.43 4.74 -6.50
C GLN A 42 1.72 3.35 -5.95
N PHE A 43 2.87 3.19 -5.27
CA PHE A 43 3.19 1.96 -4.54
C PHE A 43 3.04 2.22 -3.05
N ALA A 44 2.20 1.42 -2.39
CA ALA A 44 1.98 1.49 -0.96
C ALA A 44 2.22 0.14 -0.30
N VAL A 45 2.88 0.16 0.85
CA VAL A 45 3.11 -1.01 1.70
C VAL A 45 2.44 -0.83 3.04
N TYR A 46 1.77 -1.88 3.49
CA TYR A 46 1.23 -1.98 4.84
C TYR A 46 2.00 -3.05 5.61
N ARG A 47 2.03 -2.91 6.94
CA ARG A 47 2.62 -3.88 7.86
C ARG A 47 1.69 -4.06 9.05
N ASN A 48 1.97 -5.03 9.92
CA ASN A 48 1.13 -5.27 11.09
C ASN A 48 1.45 -4.32 12.26
N ASN A 49 0.55 -4.26 13.24
CA ASN A 49 0.56 -3.30 14.36
C ASN A 49 1.75 -3.45 15.31
N ASP A 50 2.48 -4.56 15.22
CA ASP A 50 3.71 -4.83 15.97
C ASP A 50 4.94 -4.11 15.39
N SER A 51 4.88 -3.61 14.16
CA SER A 51 5.96 -2.91 13.45
C SER A 51 6.18 -1.45 13.92
N GLY A 52 5.35 -0.96 14.85
CA GLY A 52 5.33 0.42 15.32
C GLY A 52 4.55 1.37 14.40
N GLU A 53 3.86 2.34 14.99
CA GLU A 53 2.90 3.23 14.30
C GLU A 53 3.48 3.93 13.06
N LYS A 54 4.76 4.29 13.07
CA LYS A 54 5.43 5.01 11.97
C LYS A 54 5.70 4.14 10.73
N LYS A 55 5.64 2.82 10.85
CA LYS A 55 5.98 1.89 9.76
C LYS A 55 4.78 1.07 9.27
N LEU A 56 3.62 1.28 9.89
CA LEU A 56 2.37 0.61 9.56
C LEU A 56 1.95 0.84 8.10
N LEU A 57 2.23 2.03 7.57
CA LEU A 57 1.96 2.41 6.18
C LEU A 57 3.13 3.24 5.64
N GLN A 58 3.63 2.88 4.47
CA GLN A 58 4.56 3.71 3.69
C GLN A 58 4.06 3.74 2.25
N SER A 59 4.05 4.92 1.62
CA SER A 59 3.57 5.09 0.25
C SER A 59 4.46 6.05 -0.53
N SER A 60 4.58 5.82 -1.83
CA SER A 60 5.17 6.79 -2.76
C SER A 60 4.22 7.95 -3.02
N SER A 61 4.70 8.98 -3.71
CA SER A 61 3.86 9.85 -4.52
C SER A 61 3.20 9.07 -5.66
N TRP A 62 2.21 9.68 -6.30
CA TRP A 62 1.74 9.24 -7.61
C TRP A 62 2.83 9.55 -8.64
N GLU A 63 3.37 8.51 -9.27
CA GLU A 63 4.48 8.61 -10.21
C GLU A 63 4.01 8.42 -11.65
N THR A 64 4.52 9.24 -12.56
CA THR A 64 4.39 9.06 -14.03
C THR A 64 5.64 8.41 -14.64
N LYS A 65 6.70 8.23 -13.84
CA LYS A 65 8.00 7.73 -14.30
C LYS A 65 8.42 6.48 -13.53
N PRO A 66 8.75 5.36 -14.20
CA PRO A 66 9.18 4.12 -13.55
C PRO A 66 10.36 4.31 -12.58
N HIS A 67 11.34 5.14 -12.95
CA HIS A 67 12.55 5.37 -12.15
C HIS A 67 12.24 5.85 -10.72
N ASN A 68 11.33 6.82 -10.57
CA ASN A 68 10.99 7.38 -9.26
C ASN A 68 10.34 6.32 -8.36
N LEU A 69 9.45 5.52 -8.94
CA LEU A 69 8.79 4.43 -8.22
C LEU A 69 9.81 3.37 -7.78
N ARG A 70 10.78 3.03 -8.64
CA ARG A 70 11.89 2.12 -8.30
C ARG A 70 12.73 2.62 -7.15
N VAL A 71 13.09 3.90 -7.16
CA VAL A 71 13.86 4.54 -6.06
C VAL A 71 13.10 4.40 -4.75
N PHE A 72 11.80 4.67 -4.74
CA PHE A 72 10.96 4.45 -3.57
C PHE A 72 10.92 2.97 -3.15
N MET A 73 10.65 2.05 -4.08
CA MET A 73 10.56 0.61 -3.79
C MET A 73 11.86 0.04 -3.18
N ASN A 74 13.02 0.58 -3.55
CA ASN A 74 14.31 0.19 -2.97
C ASN A 74 14.46 0.59 -1.49
N THR A 75 13.68 1.53 -0.99
CA THR A 75 13.68 1.91 0.44
C THR A 75 12.85 1.00 1.33
N ILE A 76 12.04 0.12 0.73
CA ILE A 76 11.10 -0.73 1.47
C ILE A 76 11.80 -1.98 2.00
N GLU A 77 11.71 -2.22 3.29
CA GLU A 77 12.14 -3.46 3.93
C GLU A 77 10.94 -4.21 4.52
N VAL A 78 11.08 -5.53 4.73
CA VAL A 78 10.09 -6.29 5.48
C VAL A 78 10.22 -6.03 6.97
N GLU A 79 9.09 -5.98 7.68
CA GLU A 79 9.10 -5.84 9.14
C GLU A 79 7.80 -6.32 9.78
N GLY A 80 7.94 -6.88 10.99
CA GLY A 80 6.83 -7.37 11.79
C GLY A 80 6.04 -8.50 11.14
N GLY A 81 4.85 -8.72 11.69
CA GLY A 81 3.93 -9.76 11.24
C GLY A 81 3.93 -10.97 12.17
N LEU A 82 2.75 -11.24 12.72
CA LEU A 82 2.40 -12.50 13.36
C LEU A 82 0.94 -12.82 13.00
N LEU A 83 0.71 -13.92 12.29
CA LEU A 83 -0.61 -14.37 11.84
C LEU A 83 -1.26 -13.47 10.78
N ASN A 84 -2.36 -12.78 11.12
CA ASN A 84 -3.15 -11.99 10.20
C ASN A 84 -2.46 -10.65 9.87
N GLU A 85 -2.83 -10.05 8.74
CA GLU A 85 -2.24 -8.82 8.24
C GLU A 85 -3.17 -7.61 8.37
N ALA A 86 -2.59 -6.42 8.53
CA ALA A 86 -3.33 -5.16 8.60
C ALA A 86 -3.74 -4.64 7.21
N ILE A 87 -4.38 -5.49 6.39
CA ILE A 87 -4.85 -5.18 5.03
C ILE A 87 -5.76 -3.94 5.02
N GLU A 88 -6.54 -3.75 6.08
CA GLU A 88 -7.45 -2.62 6.23
C GLU A 88 -6.73 -1.27 6.15
N ILE A 89 -5.45 -1.21 6.52
CA ILE A 89 -4.65 0.01 6.44
C ILE A 89 -4.34 0.36 4.99
N GLY A 90 -4.00 -0.64 4.17
CA GLY A 90 -3.78 -0.46 2.72
C GLY A 90 -5.06 0.00 2.01
N LEU A 91 -6.20 -0.61 2.31
CA LEU A 91 -7.49 -0.22 1.73
C LEU A 91 -7.98 1.15 2.22
N TRP A 92 -7.75 1.47 3.49
CA TRP A 92 -8.04 2.80 4.03
C TRP A 92 -7.23 3.89 3.33
N HIS A 93 -5.95 3.64 3.08
CA HIS A 93 -5.09 4.55 2.32
C HIS A 93 -5.63 4.74 0.89
N ALA A 94 -5.94 3.65 0.19
CA ALA A 94 -6.51 3.71 -1.16
C ALA A 94 -7.81 4.53 -1.21
N ASN A 95 -8.72 4.33 -0.24
CA ASN A 95 -9.95 5.11 -0.15
C ASN A 95 -9.68 6.62 0.04
N ARG A 96 -8.70 6.99 0.86
CA ARG A 96 -8.34 8.41 1.08
C ARG A 96 -7.70 9.06 -0.12
N GLU A 97 -6.87 8.32 -0.84
CA GLU A 97 -6.29 8.81 -2.09
C GLU A 97 -7.38 8.96 -3.16
N ASN A 98 -8.33 8.01 -3.22
CA ASN A 98 -9.49 8.09 -4.11
C ASN A 98 -10.42 9.30 -3.85
N GLU A 99 -10.54 9.74 -2.59
CA GLU A 99 -11.26 10.97 -2.23
C GLU A 99 -10.59 12.24 -2.79
N ARG A 100 -9.28 12.19 -3.08
CA ARG A 100 -8.52 13.32 -3.64
C ARG A 100 -8.55 13.32 -5.15
N GLU A 101 -8.25 12.18 -5.74
CA GLU A 101 -8.23 11.96 -7.18
C GLU A 101 -8.67 10.53 -7.47
N ASN A 102 -9.53 10.35 -8.48
CA ASN A 102 -10.18 9.09 -8.74
C ASN A 102 -9.16 7.97 -9.07
N ILE A 103 -9.17 6.90 -8.27
CA ILE A 103 -8.38 5.70 -8.50
C ILE A 103 -9.21 4.73 -9.33
N THR A 104 -8.70 4.37 -10.51
CA THR A 104 -9.39 3.44 -11.41
C THR A 104 -9.19 1.99 -11.02
N GLN A 105 -8.06 1.65 -10.38
CA GLN A 105 -7.71 0.28 -10.04
C GLN A 105 -6.83 0.20 -8.79
N VAL A 106 -7.10 -0.80 -7.95
CA VAL A 106 -6.27 -1.16 -6.79
C VAL A 106 -5.84 -2.61 -6.93
N ILE A 107 -4.54 -2.87 -6.80
CA ILE A 107 -3.99 -4.23 -6.75
C ILE A 107 -3.51 -4.49 -5.33
N LEU A 108 -4.17 -5.42 -4.66
CA LEU A 108 -3.81 -5.88 -3.32
C LEU A 108 -3.02 -7.19 -3.40
N ILE A 109 -1.89 -7.25 -2.71
CA ILE A 109 -1.00 -8.41 -2.68
C ILE A 109 -0.58 -8.61 -1.23
N GLY A 110 -0.85 -9.81 -0.69
CA GLY A 110 -0.49 -10.28 0.65
C GLY A 110 -0.61 -11.81 0.69
N ASP A 111 -0.03 -12.45 1.71
CA ASP A 111 -0.01 -13.92 1.84
C ASP A 111 -0.80 -14.47 3.03
N ALA A 112 -1.33 -13.59 3.89
CA ALA A 112 -2.21 -13.94 4.99
C ALA A 112 -3.57 -13.21 4.95
N PRO A 113 -4.60 -13.75 5.64
CA PRO A 113 -5.89 -13.09 5.76
C PRO A 113 -5.83 -11.78 6.57
N PRO A 114 -6.85 -10.89 6.43
CA PRO A 114 -6.91 -9.64 7.17
C PRO A 114 -7.12 -9.87 8.67
N ASN A 115 -6.68 -8.90 9.47
CA ASN A 115 -6.97 -8.85 10.90
C ASN A 115 -8.48 -8.92 11.16
N THR A 116 -8.86 -9.75 12.12
CA THR A 116 -10.22 -9.80 12.64
C THR A 116 -10.53 -8.53 13.43
N ARG A 117 -11.83 -8.20 13.56
CA ARG A 117 -12.26 -7.07 14.42
C ARG A 117 -11.75 -7.19 15.85
N LYS A 118 -11.63 -8.42 16.38
CA LYS A 118 -11.15 -8.66 17.74
C LYS A 118 -9.68 -8.27 17.88
N GLU A 119 -8.84 -8.65 16.93
CA GLU A 119 -7.40 -8.31 16.90
C GLU A 119 -7.18 -6.80 16.81
N ILE A 120 -7.93 -6.14 15.91
CA ILE A 120 -7.90 -4.67 15.76
C ILE A 120 -8.30 -3.96 17.07
N LEU A 121 -9.31 -4.48 17.77
CA LEU A 121 -9.78 -3.89 19.03
C LEU A 121 -8.81 -4.18 20.19
N SER A 122 -8.22 -5.38 20.26
CA SER A 122 -7.25 -5.71 21.31
C SER A 122 -5.98 -4.87 21.21
N ASP A 123 -5.49 -4.60 19.99
CA ASP A 123 -4.33 -3.73 19.79
C ASP A 123 -4.61 -2.28 20.23
N LYS A 124 -5.85 -1.79 20.06
CA LYS A 124 -6.27 -0.48 20.57
C LYS A 124 -6.33 -0.43 22.11
N ILE A 125 -6.62 -1.55 22.77
CA ILE A 125 -6.75 -1.66 24.23
C ILE A 125 -5.37 -1.77 24.90
N THR A 126 -4.41 -2.47 24.28
CA THR A 126 -3.04 -2.65 24.82
C THR A 126 -2.14 -1.42 24.68
N GLY A 127 -2.67 -0.29 24.19
CA GLY A 127 -1.93 0.97 24.10
C GLY A 127 -1.06 1.13 22.84
N ARG A 128 -1.15 0.21 21.87
CA ARG A 128 -0.68 0.43 20.49
C ARG A 128 -1.69 1.35 19.80
N LYS A 129 -1.62 2.66 20.09
CA LYS A 129 -2.63 3.65 19.70
C LYS A 129 -2.59 3.94 18.20
N LEU A 130 -3.34 3.16 17.43
CA LEU A 130 -3.87 3.68 16.16
C LEU A 130 -4.75 4.90 16.45
N ASN A 131 -4.21 6.10 16.22
CA ASN A 131 -4.94 7.36 16.30
C ASN A 131 -5.79 7.54 15.04
N LEU A 132 -6.72 6.60 14.81
CA LEU A 132 -7.78 6.69 13.79
C LEU A 132 -8.91 7.65 14.22
N ARG A 133 -8.75 8.35 15.36
CA ARG A 133 -9.74 9.25 15.97
C ARG A 133 -9.82 10.62 15.26
N LYS A 134 -10.10 10.60 13.96
CA LYS A 134 -10.85 11.67 13.26
C LYS A 134 -11.62 11.05 12.09
N GLN A 135 -12.44 10.03 12.36
CA GLN A 135 -13.43 9.55 11.40
C GLN A 135 -14.80 10.02 11.87
N HIS A 136 -15.39 10.91 11.08
CA HIS A 136 -16.80 11.25 11.15
C HIS A 136 -17.57 9.94 11.06
N ILE A 137 -18.35 9.65 12.10
CA ILE A 137 -19.46 8.71 12.00
C ILE A 137 -20.43 9.38 11.03
N ILE A 138 -20.38 8.99 9.76
CA ILE A 138 -21.47 9.26 8.84
C ILE A 138 -22.62 8.38 9.33
N LYS A 139 -23.51 8.97 10.14
CA LYS A 139 -24.87 8.45 10.28
C LYS A 139 -25.52 8.63 8.92
N THR A 140 -25.77 7.53 8.22
CA THR A 140 -26.76 7.53 7.15
C THR A 140 -28.14 7.70 7.78
N ASN A 141 -28.95 8.60 7.20
CA ASN A 141 -30.37 8.77 7.52
C ASN A 141 -31.18 7.54 7.10
#